data_AF-A0AAF0C8X3-F1
#
_entry.id   AF-A0AAF0C8X3-F1
#
_cell.length_a   1.000
_cell.length_b   1.000
_cell.length_c   1.000
_cell.angle_alpha   90.00
_cell.angle_beta   90.00
_cell.angle_gamma   90.00
#
_symmetry.space_group_name_H-M   'P 1'
#
loop_
_entity.id
_entity.type
_entity.pdbx_description
1 polymer ?
#
loop_
_entity_poly.entity_id
_entity_poly.type
_entity_poly.pdbx_seq_one_letter_code
_entity_poly.pdbx_strand_id
1 'polypeptide(L)'
;MQIDYSKYSLYDLLDVKENIDAQRHPERYQRLCAEIELRRKNGEFEEIELEEDEDDDEEDEFFIEFSSEGSGTGRKLFIFGFLLVNLAVLALIIPKYMVSDIKDIHKYTATIDTIECHKEEIVDEETDRVSTYFDLHIGIEPDIFSAVNISQGRCKKIARNLAAGSEASIWH
;
A
#
# COMPACT_ATOMS: atom_id res chain seq x y z
N MET A 1 46.25 3.24 -8.86
CA MET A 1 45.69 4.18 -7.87
C MET A 1 45.22 3.38 -6.67
N GLN A 2 45.80 3.62 -5.49
CA GLN A 2 45.45 2.91 -4.26
C GLN A 2 44.35 3.72 -3.57
N ILE A 3 43.18 3.11 -3.40
CA ILE A 3 42.03 3.74 -2.73
C ILE A 3 42.25 3.58 -1.23
N ASP A 4 42.04 4.68 -0.51
CA ASP A 4 42.17 4.76 0.93
C ASP A 4 40.77 4.73 1.56
N TYR A 5 40.36 3.53 2.00
CA TYR A 5 39.00 3.27 2.49
C TYR A 5 38.70 3.90 3.86
N SER A 6 39.72 4.35 4.59
CA SER A 6 39.57 5.02 5.89
C SER A 6 38.87 6.39 5.81
N LYS A 7 38.81 6.99 4.61
CA LYS A 7 38.25 8.32 4.38
C LYS A 7 36.77 8.34 4.03
N TYR A 8 36.16 7.18 3.85
CA TYR A 8 34.78 7.04 3.44
C TYR A 8 33.90 6.69 4.65
N SER A 9 32.62 7.08 4.58
CA SER A 9 31.64 6.73 5.61
C SER A 9 31.37 5.22 5.58
N LEU A 10 30.89 4.66 6.69
CA LEU A 10 30.56 3.23 6.75
C LEU A 10 29.44 2.88 5.74
N TYR A 11 28.47 3.78 5.55
CA TYR A 11 27.42 3.66 4.54
C TYR A 11 27.98 3.54 3.11
N ASP A 12 28.89 4.44 2.72
CA ASP A 12 29.54 4.40 1.41
C ASP A 12 30.32 3.10 1.20
N LEU A 13 30.96 2.57 2.25
CA LEU A 13 31.71 1.32 2.17
C LEU A 13 30.78 0.11 1.98
N LEU A 14 29.60 0.11 2.62
CA LEU A 14 28.59 -0.94 2.47
C LEU A 14 27.93 -0.91 1.09
N ASP A 15 27.56 0.27 0.59
CA ASP A 15 27.00 0.44 -0.76
C ASP A 15 28.00 -0.01 -1.84
N VAL A 16 29.27 0.38 -1.71
CA VAL A 16 30.32 -0.05 -2.64
C VAL A 16 30.55 -1.57 -2.54
N LYS A 17 30.39 -2.17 -1.36
CA LYS A 17 30.54 -3.63 -1.20
C LYS A 17 29.44 -4.38 -1.95
N GLU A 18 28.23 -3.86 -2.02
CA GLU A 18 27.12 -4.48 -2.77
C GLU A 18 27.27 -4.32 -4.28
N ASN A 19 27.89 -3.22 -4.73
CA ASN A 19 27.99 -2.87 -6.14
C ASN A 19 29.33 -3.23 -6.81
N ILE A 20 30.37 -3.56 -6.04
CA ILE A 20 31.69 -3.86 -6.59
C ILE A 20 31.76 -5.28 -7.19
N ASP A 21 32.27 -5.37 -8.41
CA ASP A 21 32.55 -6.66 -9.06
C ASP A 21 33.78 -7.33 -8.43
N ALA A 22 33.53 -8.27 -7.51
CA ALA A 22 34.54 -9.01 -6.78
C ALA A 22 35.43 -9.89 -7.69
N GLN A 23 34.94 -10.31 -8.86
CA GLN A 23 35.71 -11.13 -9.81
C GLN A 23 36.68 -10.26 -10.61
N ARG A 24 36.26 -9.05 -10.96
CA ARG A 24 37.07 -8.10 -11.73
C ARG A 24 38.09 -7.35 -10.89
N HIS A 25 37.81 -7.13 -9.59
CA HIS A 25 38.69 -6.38 -8.68
C HIS A 25 38.89 -7.06 -7.30
N PRO A 26 39.49 -8.27 -7.26
CA PRO A 26 39.61 -9.07 -6.03
C PRO A 26 40.44 -8.38 -4.94
N GLU A 27 41.55 -7.72 -5.29
CA GLU A 27 42.42 -7.02 -4.32
C GLU A 27 41.78 -5.77 -3.71
N ARG A 28 40.81 -5.15 -4.40
CA ARG A 28 40.09 -3.97 -3.89
C ARG A 28 38.96 -4.42 -2.99
N TYR A 29 38.23 -5.45 -3.42
CA TYR A 29 37.20 -6.09 -2.62
C TYR A 29 37.73 -6.60 -1.29
N GLN A 30 38.89 -7.27 -1.28
CA GLN A 30 39.49 -7.78 -0.05
C GLN A 30 39.88 -6.67 0.93
N ARG A 31 40.38 -5.53 0.44
CA ARG A 31 40.72 -4.37 1.27
C ARG A 31 39.48 -3.67 1.83
N LEU A 32 38.42 -3.55 1.02
CA LEU A 32 37.13 -3.04 1.45
C LEU A 32 36.54 -3.91 2.59
N CYS A 33 36.54 -5.23 2.41
CA CYS A 33 36.07 -6.17 3.43
C CYS A 33 36.90 -6.10 4.73
N ALA A 34 38.22 -5.96 4.63
CA ALA A 34 39.08 -5.83 5.80
C ALA A 34 38.82 -4.54 6.59
N GLU A 35 38.57 -3.42 5.90
CA GLU A 35 38.20 -2.14 6.53
C GLU A 35 36.83 -2.23 7.22
N ILE A 36 35.84 -2.82 6.55
CA ILE A 36 34.50 -3.05 7.10
C ILE A 36 34.55 -3.94 8.35
N GLU A 37 35.34 -5.01 8.33
CA GLU A 37 35.51 -5.90 9.48
C GLU A 37 36.23 -5.21 10.65
N LEU A 38 37.19 -4.33 10.36
CA LEU A 38 37.88 -3.53 11.37
C LEU A 38 36.92 -2.57 12.07
N ARG A 39 36.06 -1.87 11.31
CA ARG A 39 35.04 -0.97 11.85
C ARG A 39 33.96 -1.71 12.64
N ARG A 40 33.60 -2.93 12.22
CA ARG A 40 32.73 -3.83 12.99
C ARG A 40 33.32 -4.19 14.36
N LYS A 41 34.62 -4.47 14.43
CA LYS A 41 35.30 -4.75 15.71
C LYS A 41 35.44 -3.52 16.60
N ASN A 42 35.39 -2.33 16.00
CA ASN A 42 35.47 -1.06 16.72
C ASN A 42 34.10 -0.54 17.19
N GLY A 43 32.99 -1.22 16.86
CA GLY A 43 31.65 -0.88 17.35
C GLY A 43 30.89 0.15 16.50
N GLU A 44 31.42 0.62 15.37
CA GLU A 44 30.74 1.60 14.48
C GLU A 44 29.41 1.09 13.89
N PHE A 45 29.13 -0.21 13.99
CA PHE A 45 27.86 -0.81 13.55
C PHE A 45 26.76 -0.74 14.62
N GLU A 46 27.11 -0.67 15.91
CA GLU A 46 26.13 -0.50 16.98
C GLU A 46 25.53 0.91 16.99
N GLU A 47 26.26 1.90 16.45
CA GLU A 47 25.81 3.30 16.32
C GLU A 47 24.83 3.50 15.15
N ILE A 48 24.91 2.68 14.09
CA ILE A 48 23.99 2.73 12.93
C ILE A 48 22.66 2.03 13.22
N GLU A 49 22.66 0.90 13.96
CA GLU A 49 21.42 0.24 14.38
C GLU A 49 20.58 1.16 15.29
N LEU A 50 21.21 2.06 16.06
CA LEU A 50 20.50 3.04 16.89
C LEU A 50 19.97 4.26 16.12
N GLU A 51 20.55 4.61 14.96
CA GLU A 51 20.08 5.72 14.12
C GLU A 51 18.98 5.26 13.12
N GLU A 52 18.94 3.99 12.71
CA GLU A 52 17.86 3.45 11.87
C GLU A 52 16.54 3.22 12.66
N ASP A 53 16.62 3.07 13.99
CA ASP A 53 15.45 2.91 14.87
C ASP A 53 14.71 4.23 15.17
N GLU A 54 15.22 5.40 14.76
CA GLU A 54 14.54 6.71 15.01
C GLU A 54 13.53 7.10 13.92
N ASP A 55 13.48 6.39 12.80
CA ASP A 55 12.61 6.71 11.63
C ASP A 55 11.65 5.56 11.24
N ASP A 56 11.44 4.56 12.11
CA ASP A 56 10.32 3.63 11.95
C ASP A 56 9.10 4.19 12.68
N ASP A 57 8.05 4.47 11.90
CA ASP A 57 6.70 4.73 12.39
C ASP A 57 6.41 3.77 13.55
N GLU A 58 6.22 4.30 14.77
CA GLU A 58 5.75 3.55 15.93
C GLU A 58 4.35 2.96 15.60
N GLU A 59 4.30 1.89 14.81
CA GLU A 59 3.21 0.94 14.87
C GLU A 59 3.25 0.40 16.29
N ASP A 60 2.24 0.74 17.10
CA ASP A 60 2.04 0.21 18.46
C ASP A 60 2.03 -1.34 18.41
N GLU A 61 3.21 -1.96 18.44
CA GLU A 61 3.35 -3.39 18.28
C GLU A 61 2.94 -4.05 19.59
N PHE A 62 1.70 -4.54 19.64
CA PHE A 62 1.11 -5.08 20.85
C PHE A 62 1.68 -6.47 21.17
N PHE A 63 2.73 -6.50 21.99
CA PHE A 63 3.32 -7.75 22.48
C PHE A 63 2.62 -8.29 23.74
N ILE A 64 2.00 -9.47 23.63
CA ILE A 64 1.44 -10.20 24.77
C ILE A 64 2.48 -11.21 25.28
N GLU A 65 3.21 -10.86 26.34
CA GLU A 65 4.14 -11.79 26.99
C GLU A 65 3.42 -12.66 28.04
N PHE A 66 3.68 -13.97 28.01
CA PHE A 66 3.19 -14.91 29.03
C PHE A 66 4.37 -15.45 29.84
N SER A 67 4.36 -15.25 31.17
CA SER A 67 5.33 -15.89 32.05
C SER A 67 5.30 -17.42 31.93
N SER A 68 6.49 -18.04 31.90
CA SER A 68 6.65 -19.50 31.87
C SER A 68 6.39 -20.19 33.21
N GLU A 69 6.29 -19.44 34.31
CA GLU A 69 6.01 -19.96 35.65
C GLU A 69 4.51 -19.89 35.96
N GLY A 70 3.79 -20.98 35.67
CA GLY A 70 2.38 -21.10 36.06
C GLY A 70 1.68 -22.34 35.50
N SER A 71 0.53 -22.70 36.07
CA SER A 71 -0.32 -23.73 35.46
C SER A 71 -0.93 -23.18 34.18
N GLY A 72 -0.58 -23.78 33.03
CA GLY A 72 -0.96 -23.31 31.69
C GLY A 72 -2.47 -23.20 31.40
N THR A 73 -3.32 -23.50 32.38
CA THR A 73 -4.78 -23.31 32.34
C THR A 73 -5.16 -21.83 32.18
N GLY A 74 -4.46 -20.91 32.85
CA GLY A 74 -4.72 -19.47 32.73
C GLY A 74 -4.44 -18.93 31.33
N ARG A 75 -3.31 -19.33 30.74
CA ARG A 75 -2.94 -19.00 29.36
C ARG A 75 -3.96 -19.50 28.35
N LYS A 76 -4.44 -20.74 28.52
CA LYS A 76 -5.48 -21.32 27.65
C LYS A 76 -6.79 -20.53 27.72
N LEU A 77 -7.23 -20.15 28.92
CA LEU A 77 -8.44 -19.34 29.10
C LEU A 77 -8.30 -17.95 28.50
N PHE A 78 -7.14 -17.31 28.64
CA PHE A 78 -6.87 -16.00 28.05
C PHE A 78 -6.92 -16.07 26.51
N ILE A 79 -6.19 -17.00 25.90
CA ILE A 79 -6.17 -17.16 24.43
C ILE A 79 -7.57 -17.46 23.90
N PHE A 80 -8.30 -18.36 24.57
CA PHE A 80 -9.66 -18.71 24.17
C PHE A 80 -10.62 -17.52 24.30
N GLY A 81 -10.53 -16.77 25.40
CA GLY A 81 -11.32 -15.56 25.61
C GLY A 81 -11.02 -14.50 24.56
N PHE A 82 -9.74 -14.21 24.31
CA PHE A 82 -9.30 -13.24 23.29
C PHE A 82 -9.84 -13.61 21.91
N LEU A 83 -9.73 -14.88 21.52
CA LEU A 83 -10.24 -15.36 20.23
C LEU A 83 -11.78 -15.22 20.15
N LEU A 84 -12.50 -15.51 21.23
CA LEU A 84 -13.95 -15.36 21.27
C LEU A 84 -14.40 -13.90 21.12
N VAL A 85 -13.74 -12.93 21.76
CA VAL A 85 -14.17 -11.52 21.59
C VAL A 85 -13.85 -11.03 20.18
N ASN A 86 -12.70 -11.42 19.61
CA ASN A 86 -12.38 -11.07 18.22
C ASN A 86 -13.39 -11.68 17.24
N LEU A 87 -13.80 -12.93 17.43
CA LEU A 87 -14.86 -13.54 16.64
C LEU A 87 -16.20 -12.82 16.80
N ALA A 88 -16.55 -12.37 18.01
CA ALA A 88 -17.77 -11.61 18.26
C ALA A 88 -17.73 -10.25 17.54
N VAL A 89 -16.61 -9.52 17.61
CA VAL A 89 -16.40 -8.26 16.89
C VAL A 89 -16.51 -8.47 15.38
N LEU A 90 -15.83 -9.48 14.83
CA LEU A 90 -15.94 -9.82 13.41
C LEU A 90 -17.37 -10.18 13.03
N ALA A 91 -18.10 -10.96 13.84
CA ALA A 91 -19.49 -11.30 13.57
C ALA A 91 -20.42 -10.07 13.56
N LEU A 92 -20.12 -9.01 14.31
CA LEU A 92 -20.85 -7.74 14.26
C LEU A 92 -20.47 -6.88 13.05
N ILE A 93 -19.22 -6.96 12.60
CA ILE A 93 -18.69 -6.18 11.49
C ILE A 93 -19.03 -6.81 10.14
N ILE A 94 -18.87 -8.12 9.99
CA ILE A 94 -19.08 -8.87 8.75
C ILE A 94 -20.39 -8.50 8.05
N PRO A 95 -21.56 -8.42 8.72
CA PRO A 95 -22.81 -8.03 8.06
C PRO A 95 -22.80 -6.65 7.39
N LYS A 96 -21.98 -5.70 7.88
CA LYS A 96 -21.83 -4.38 7.26
C LYS A 96 -21.01 -4.42 5.97
N TYR A 97 -20.11 -5.39 5.85
CA TYR A 97 -19.19 -5.53 4.72
C TYR A 97 -19.55 -6.71 3.81
N MET A 98 -20.49 -7.55 4.24
CA MET A 98 -21.07 -8.60 3.44
C MET A 98 -22.11 -7.96 2.52
N VAL A 99 -21.69 -7.67 1.29
CA VAL A 99 -22.58 -7.25 0.22
C VAL A 99 -23.65 -8.33 0.07
N SER A 100 -24.93 -7.94 0.18
CA SER A 100 -26.04 -8.86 0.00
C SER A 100 -25.94 -9.52 -1.38
N ASP A 101 -26.17 -10.82 -1.42
CA ASP A 101 -26.25 -11.59 -2.66
C ASP A 101 -27.26 -10.89 -3.59
N ILE A 102 -26.80 -10.39 -4.73
CA ILE A 102 -27.57 -9.58 -5.67
C ILE A 102 -28.57 -10.49 -6.40
N LYS A 103 -29.66 -10.87 -5.74
CA LYS A 103 -30.67 -11.78 -6.29
C LYS A 103 -31.86 -11.08 -6.94
N ASP A 104 -32.06 -9.79 -6.64
CA ASP A 104 -33.22 -8.99 -7.06
C ASP A 104 -32.84 -7.66 -7.74
N ILE A 105 -31.63 -7.54 -8.27
CA ILE A 105 -31.26 -6.42 -9.13
C ILE A 105 -31.63 -6.81 -10.55
N HIS A 106 -32.48 -6.00 -11.16
CA HIS A 106 -32.89 -6.22 -12.54
C HIS A 106 -31.67 -5.98 -13.44
N LYS A 107 -31.14 -7.07 -14.01
CA LYS A 107 -30.09 -6.99 -15.02
C LYS A 107 -30.71 -6.52 -16.33
N TYR A 108 -30.54 -5.25 -16.64
CA TYR A 108 -30.86 -4.72 -17.97
C TYR A 108 -29.60 -4.84 -18.84
N THR A 109 -29.72 -5.60 -19.93
CA THR A 109 -28.68 -5.62 -20.96
C THR A 109 -29.08 -4.61 -22.01
N ALA A 110 -28.26 -3.59 -22.22
CA ALA A 110 -28.56 -2.52 -23.16
C ALA A 110 -27.30 -2.16 -23.96
N THR A 111 -27.53 -1.68 -25.17
CA THR A 111 -26.48 -1.18 -26.04
C THR A 111 -26.15 0.25 -25.65
N ILE A 112 -24.86 0.53 -25.51
CA ILE A 112 -24.44 1.87 -25.16
C ILE A 112 -24.45 2.76 -26.40
N ASP A 113 -25.15 3.88 -26.34
CA ASP A 113 -25.23 4.82 -27.45
C ASP A 113 -24.11 5.86 -27.39
N THR A 114 -23.88 6.42 -26.20
CA THR A 114 -22.88 7.47 -25.99
C THR A 114 -22.15 7.28 -24.67
N ILE A 115 -20.85 7.57 -24.65
CA ILE A 115 -20.04 7.57 -23.42
C ILE A 115 -19.14 8.79 -23.46
N GLU A 116 -19.29 9.65 -22.46
CA GLU A 116 -18.53 10.89 -22.36
C GLU A 116 -17.98 11.07 -20.95
N CYS A 117 -16.70 11.43 -20.88
CA CYS A 117 -16.04 11.82 -19.65
C CYS A 117 -16.07 13.35 -19.57
N HIS A 118 -16.99 13.89 -18.77
CA HIS A 118 -17.15 15.31 -18.55
C HIS A 118 -16.16 15.80 -17.49
N LYS A 119 -15.62 17.01 -17.69
CA LYS A 119 -14.70 17.66 -16.74
C LYS A 119 -15.38 18.92 -16.24
N GLU A 120 -15.55 19.03 -14.93
CA GLU A 120 -16.10 20.21 -14.28
C GLU A 120 -15.03 20.87 -13.42
N GLU A 121 -14.99 22.20 -13.43
CA GLU A 121 -14.13 23.00 -12.56
C GLU A 121 -15.03 23.84 -11.68
N ILE A 122 -15.02 23.56 -10.39
CA ILE A 122 -15.79 24.30 -9.38
C ILE A 122 -14.81 25.21 -8.65
N VAL A 123 -15.11 26.51 -8.69
CA VAL A 123 -14.36 27.53 -7.94
C VAL A 123 -15.04 27.72 -6.60
N ASP A 124 -14.29 27.50 -5.52
CA ASP A 124 -14.73 27.82 -4.17
C ASP A 124 -14.57 29.33 -3.92
N GLU A 125 -15.69 30.04 -3.79
CA GLU A 125 -15.72 31.50 -3.61
C GLU A 125 -15.06 31.97 -2.30
N GLU A 126 -14.94 31.11 -1.29
CA GLU A 126 -14.34 31.46 0.01
C GLU A 126 -12.83 31.23 0.03
N THR A 127 -12.36 30.18 -0.64
CA THR A 127 -10.94 29.78 -0.61
C THR A 127 -10.18 30.11 -1.90
N ASP A 128 -10.87 30.60 -2.93
CA ASP A 128 -10.36 30.83 -4.29
C ASP A 128 -9.69 29.58 -4.90
N ARG A 129 -10.08 28.40 -4.41
CA ARG A 129 -9.53 27.11 -4.86
C ARG A 129 -10.38 26.56 -5.99
N VAL A 130 -9.71 26.22 -7.09
CA VAL A 130 -10.33 25.52 -8.22
C VAL A 130 -10.23 24.02 -7.97
N SER A 131 -11.36 23.36 -7.73
CA SER A 131 -11.46 21.91 -7.62
C SER A 131 -11.95 21.34 -8.95
N THR A 132 -11.22 20.37 -9.49
CA THR A 132 -11.60 19.69 -10.75
C THR A 132 -12.28 18.36 -10.44
N TYR A 133 -13.47 18.17 -11.00
CA TYR A 133 -14.25 16.93 -10.92
C TYR A 133 -14.36 16.31 -12.31
N PHE A 134 -14.49 14.98 -12.34
CA PHE A 134 -14.73 14.23 -13.57
C PHE A 134 -15.95 13.35 -13.39
N ASP A 135 -16.88 13.46 -14.32
CA ASP A 135 -18.13 12.71 -14.33
C ASP A 135 -18.20 11.86 -15.59
N LEU A 136 -18.65 10.63 -15.45
CA LEU A 136 -18.84 9.72 -16.59
C LEU A 136 -20.32 9.63 -16.90
N HIS A 137 -20.71 10.06 -18.10
CA HIS A 137 -22.06 9.92 -18.62
C HIS A 137 -22.11 8.77 -19.63
N ILE A 138 -23.08 7.88 -19.46
CA ILE A 138 -23.35 6.74 -20.33
C ILE A 138 -24.80 6.88 -20.79
N GLY A 139 -25.00 7.28 -22.04
CA GLY A 139 -26.32 7.37 -22.66
C GLY A 139 -26.75 6.01 -23.23
N ILE A 140 -27.93 5.56 -22.83
CA ILE A 140 -28.55 4.31 -23.22
C ILE A 140 -30.03 4.60 -23.41
N GLU A 141 -30.47 4.83 -24.65
CA GLU A 141 -31.82 5.30 -24.94
C GLU A 141 -32.89 4.37 -24.31
N PRO A 142 -33.78 4.90 -23.42
CA PRO A 142 -34.09 6.31 -23.15
C PRO A 142 -33.40 6.96 -21.94
N ASP A 143 -32.56 6.24 -21.20
CA ASP A 143 -31.97 6.66 -19.93
C ASP A 143 -30.52 7.16 -20.06
N ILE A 144 -30.09 8.00 -19.10
CA ILE A 144 -28.69 8.45 -18.99
C ILE A 144 -28.19 8.04 -17.61
N PHE A 145 -27.16 7.21 -17.59
CA PHE A 145 -26.47 6.79 -16.36
C PHE A 145 -25.26 7.68 -16.14
N SER A 146 -25.13 8.22 -14.93
CA SER A 146 -24.03 9.13 -14.59
C SER A 146 -23.30 8.62 -13.35
N ALA A 147 -21.98 8.46 -13.45
CA ALA A 147 -21.11 8.21 -12.32
C ALA A 147 -20.38 9.51 -11.96
N VAL A 148 -20.81 10.14 -10.87
CA VAL A 148 -20.32 11.45 -10.42
C VAL A 148 -19.03 11.31 -9.61
N ASN A 149 -18.12 12.28 -9.75
CA ASN A 149 -16.85 12.38 -9.00
C ASN A 149 -15.98 11.12 -9.12
N ILE A 150 -15.88 10.58 -10.34
CA ILE A 150 -14.98 9.47 -10.65
C ILE A 150 -13.56 9.99 -10.86
N SER A 151 -12.53 9.22 -10.50
CA SER A 151 -11.15 9.65 -10.72
C SER A 151 -10.85 9.82 -12.22
N GLN A 152 -10.08 10.86 -12.57
CA GLN A 152 -9.73 11.19 -13.96
C GLN A 152 -9.24 9.98 -14.76
N GLY A 153 -8.33 9.20 -14.18
CA GLY A 153 -7.75 8.02 -14.83
C GLY A 153 -8.80 6.96 -15.11
N ARG A 154 -9.75 6.74 -14.18
CA ARG A 154 -10.86 5.79 -14.38
C ARG A 154 -11.84 6.31 -15.42
N CYS A 155 -12.23 7.58 -15.36
CA CYS A 155 -13.15 8.21 -16.32
C CYS A 155 -12.64 8.07 -17.76
N LYS A 156 -11.40 8.48 -18.02
CA LYS A 156 -10.77 8.36 -19.34
C LYS A 156 -10.58 6.91 -19.80
N LYS A 157 -10.27 6.00 -18.87
CA LYS A 157 -10.08 4.57 -19.19
C LYS A 157 -11.40 3.90 -19.56
N ILE A 158 -12.47 4.18 -18.82
CA ILE A 158 -13.81 3.62 -19.10
C ILE A 158 -14.32 4.19 -20.42
N ALA A 159 -14.27 5.52 -20.62
CA ALA A 159 -14.70 6.14 -21.87
C ALA A 159 -13.91 5.66 -23.10
N ARG A 160 -12.66 5.21 -22.93
CA ARG A 160 -11.86 4.64 -24.03
C ARG A 160 -12.17 3.17 -24.31
N ASN A 161 -12.40 2.39 -23.26
CA ASN A 161 -12.52 0.93 -23.35
C ASN A 161 -13.94 0.46 -23.63
N LEU A 162 -14.92 1.24 -23.20
CA LEU A 162 -16.33 0.98 -23.42
C LEU A 162 -16.68 1.71 -24.73
N ALA A 163 -16.90 0.97 -25.82
CA ALA A 163 -17.18 1.56 -27.13
C ALA A 163 -18.70 1.74 -27.30
N ALA A 164 -19.12 2.80 -27.99
CA ALA A 164 -20.51 2.91 -28.46
C ALA A 164 -20.87 1.66 -29.30
N GLY A 165 -22.03 1.06 -29.03
CA GLY A 165 -22.48 -0.22 -29.57
C GLY A 165 -22.07 -1.45 -28.76
N SER A 166 -21.32 -1.29 -27.66
CA SER A 166 -21.02 -2.40 -26.74
C SER A 166 -22.26 -2.74 -25.90
N GLU A 167 -22.50 -4.04 -25.68
CA GLU A 167 -23.48 -4.49 -24.70
C GLU A 167 -22.94 -4.25 -23.28
N ALA A 168 -23.68 -3.47 -22.49
CA ALA A 168 -23.43 -3.33 -21.07
C ALA A 168 -24.59 -3.92 -20.27
N SER A 169 -24.21 -4.65 -19.22
CA SER A 169 -25.15 -5.05 -18.18
C SER A 169 -25.18 -3.96 -17.11
N ILE A 170 -26.31 -3.30 -17.00
CA ILE A 170 -26.59 -2.35 -15.92
C ILE A 170 -27.27 -3.12 -14.80
N TRP A 171 -26.77 -2.89 -13.60
CA TRP A 171 -27.25 -3.49 -12.37
C TRP A 171 -27.92 -2.36 -11.58
N HIS A 172 -29.25 -2.34 -11.54
CA HIS A 172 -30.05 -1.43 -10.72
C HIS A 172 -30.72 -2.16 -9.56
#